data_AF-A0A9P5J9K2-F1
#
_entry.id   AF-A0A9P5J9K2-F1
#
_cell.length_a   1.000
_cell.length_b   1.000
_cell.length_c   1.000
_cell.angle_alpha   90.00
_cell.angle_beta   90.00
_cell.angle_gamma   90.00
#
_symmetry.space_group_name_H-M   'P 1'
#
loop_
_entity.id
_entity.type
_entity.pdbx_description
1 polymer ?
#
loop_
_entity_poly.entity_id
_entity_poly.type
_entity_poly.pdbx_seq_one_letter_code
_entity_poly.pdbx_strand_id
1 'polypeptide(L)'
;MSLLHTSITSKSGSFLTRRLYVPHDVWTQGGAKLGNLNEKGKCVELLNAGLEEVALGSAEFFRGAGRGNAEKWLKHLDEWAVVCDGVLAGPGKKLGVGEGFVARKSNGVTSWGGKFSKALDRMTTAKGFDSPIVYTAGLSKLLHQAQMFDEHVKALSNSFTPTPYSTLPPDIRHQIELRLKRSAEFFASVVLTWVIRDLSLLLDKYVKKGEKWLAE
;
A
#
# COMPACT_ATOMS: atom_id res chain seq x y z
N MET A 1 5.08 1.78 -7.45
CA MET A 1 5.10 2.30 -6.07
C MET A 1 6.43 2.96 -5.70
N SER A 2 7.58 2.40 -6.13
CA SER A 2 8.92 2.97 -5.86
C SER A 2 9.09 4.45 -6.24
N LEU A 3 8.72 4.88 -7.46
CA LEU A 3 8.85 6.29 -7.87
C LEU A 3 8.07 7.27 -6.98
N LEU A 4 6.87 6.85 -6.56
CA LEU A 4 6.01 7.62 -5.67
C LEU A 4 6.63 7.74 -4.27
N HIS A 5 7.15 6.64 -3.73
CA HIS A 5 7.92 6.64 -2.49
C HIS A 5 9.13 7.60 -2.58
N THR A 6 9.89 7.54 -3.67
CA THR A 6 11.03 8.45 -3.89
C THR A 6 10.60 9.91 -3.97
N SER A 7 9.43 10.21 -4.55
CA SER A 7 8.92 11.59 -4.60
C SER A 7 8.62 12.17 -3.21
N ILE A 8 8.24 11.31 -2.27
CA ILE A 8 7.94 11.70 -0.88
C ILE A 8 9.23 11.86 -0.08
N THR A 9 10.23 11.01 -0.30
CA THR A 9 11.43 10.91 0.57
C THR A 9 12.65 11.66 0.08
N SER A 10 12.82 11.79 -1.24
CA SER A 10 13.95 12.51 -1.82
C SER A 10 13.78 14.01 -1.63
N LYS A 11 14.77 14.69 -1.02
CA LYS A 11 14.74 16.15 -0.82
C LYS A 11 14.64 16.94 -2.12
N SER A 12 15.19 16.42 -3.21
CA SER A 12 15.03 17.07 -4.52
C SER A 12 13.62 16.86 -5.08
N GLY A 13 12.96 15.75 -4.75
CA GLY A 13 11.77 15.25 -5.45
C GLY A 13 12.10 14.09 -6.40
N SER A 14 11.15 13.71 -7.26
CA SER A 14 11.39 12.69 -8.29
C SER A 14 10.42 12.81 -9.48
N PHE A 15 10.77 12.17 -10.59
CA PHE A 15 9.85 11.98 -11.72
C PHE A 15 8.95 10.76 -11.48
N LEU A 16 7.63 10.96 -11.54
CA LEU A 16 6.65 9.86 -11.53
C LEU A 16 6.37 9.31 -12.92
N THR A 17 6.51 10.17 -13.93
CA THR A 17 6.44 9.81 -15.36
C THR A 17 7.53 10.57 -16.10
N ARG A 18 7.71 10.28 -17.40
CA ARG A 18 8.66 11.03 -18.25
C ARG A 18 8.39 12.54 -18.31
N ARG A 19 7.20 13.00 -17.91
CA ARG A 19 6.76 14.39 -18.02
C ARG A 19 6.24 15.00 -16.72
N LEU A 20 6.20 14.23 -15.62
CA LEU A 20 5.69 14.70 -14.34
C LEU A 20 6.77 14.61 -13.27
N TYR A 21 7.37 15.75 -12.97
CA TYR A 21 8.23 15.94 -11.80
C TYR A 21 7.38 16.32 -10.60
N VAL A 22 7.65 15.70 -9.45
CA VAL A 22 7.02 16.03 -8.18
C VAL A 22 8.11 16.48 -7.20
N PRO A 23 8.20 17.78 -6.88
CA PRO A 23 9.07 18.29 -5.82
C PRO A 23 8.71 17.69 -4.46
N HIS A 24 9.70 17.53 -3.58
CA HIS A 24 9.49 17.07 -2.20
C HIS A 24 8.45 17.93 -1.45
N ASP A 25 8.57 19.25 -1.64
CA ASP A 25 7.73 20.24 -0.97
C ASP A 25 6.24 20.09 -1.29
N VAL A 26 5.88 19.42 -2.39
CA VAL A 26 4.48 19.11 -2.69
C VAL A 26 3.86 18.28 -1.57
N TRP A 27 4.62 17.35 -0.98
CA TRP A 27 4.15 16.46 0.08
C TRP A 27 4.20 17.09 1.46
N THR A 28 5.11 18.04 1.69
CA THR A 28 5.34 18.62 3.02
C THR A 28 4.68 19.99 3.21
N GLN A 29 4.30 20.67 2.13
CA GLN A 29 3.67 21.97 2.23
C GLN A 29 2.31 21.90 2.94
N GLY A 30 2.17 22.67 4.02
CA GLY A 30 0.88 22.87 4.66
C GLY A 30 -0.10 23.65 3.78
N GLY A 31 -1.40 23.50 4.08
CA GLY A 31 -2.46 24.37 3.57
C GLY A 31 -3.30 23.80 2.42
N ALA A 32 -2.99 22.62 1.87
CA ALA A 32 -3.93 21.88 1.04
C ALA A 32 -4.95 21.17 1.93
N LYS A 33 -6.25 21.35 1.65
CA LYS A 33 -7.32 20.65 2.37
C LYS A 33 -7.54 19.27 1.74
N LEU A 34 -6.91 18.25 2.33
CA LEU A 34 -7.12 16.86 1.93
C LEU A 34 -8.43 16.33 2.52
N GLY A 35 -9.35 15.89 1.66
CA GLY A 35 -10.61 15.28 2.11
C GLY A 35 -10.39 13.91 2.75
N ASN A 36 -11.22 13.57 3.74
CA ASN A 36 -11.24 12.27 4.42
C ASN A 36 -9.86 11.82 4.96
N LEU A 37 -9.05 12.78 5.43
CA LEU A 37 -7.67 12.51 5.85
C LEU A 37 -7.61 11.50 7.00
N ASN A 38 -8.57 11.56 7.92
CA ASN A 38 -8.68 10.63 9.04
C ASN A 38 -8.95 9.19 8.57
N GLU A 39 -9.90 9.00 7.65
CA GLU A 39 -10.19 7.69 7.05
C GLU A 39 -8.99 7.14 6.26
N LYS A 40 -8.32 7.99 5.48
CA LYS A 40 -7.11 7.61 4.74
C LYS A 40 -5.98 7.21 5.67
N GLY A 41 -5.77 7.97 6.75
CA GLY A 41 -4.79 7.66 7.78
C GLY A 41 -5.03 6.28 8.40
N LYS A 42 -6.29 5.98 8.75
CA LYS A 42 -6.69 4.65 9.25
C LYS A 42 -6.44 3.54 8.24
N CYS A 43 -6.75 3.75 6.95
CA CYS A 43 -6.39 2.79 5.90
C CYS A 43 -4.89 2.54 5.87
N VAL A 44 -4.09 3.61 5.87
CA VAL A 44 -2.63 3.55 5.78
C VAL A 44 -2.04 2.80 6.99
N GLU A 45 -2.53 3.06 8.19
CA GLU A 45 -2.09 2.36 9.40
C GLU A 45 -2.40 0.86 9.35
N LEU A 46 -3.64 0.50 8.99
CA LEU A 46 -4.07 -0.88 8.89
C LEU A 46 -3.27 -1.65 7.84
N LEU A 47 -3.03 -1.04 6.69
CA LEU A 47 -2.22 -1.62 5.62
C LEU A 47 -0.76 -1.76 6.04
N ASN A 48 -0.17 -0.77 6.71
CA ASN A 48 1.19 -0.88 7.25
C ASN A 48 1.31 -2.06 8.23
N ALA A 49 0.36 -2.21 9.17
CA ALA A 49 0.35 -3.32 10.12
C ALA A 49 0.23 -4.69 9.42
N GLY A 50 -0.60 -4.78 8.37
CA GLY A 50 -0.66 -6.00 7.56
C GLY A 50 0.64 -6.29 6.82
N LEU A 51 1.26 -5.28 6.22
CA LEU A 51 2.52 -5.47 5.53
C LEU A 51 3.67 -5.82 6.47
N GLU A 52 3.65 -5.41 7.74
CA GLU A 52 4.64 -5.89 8.72
C GLU A 52 4.58 -7.41 8.89
N GLU A 53 3.37 -7.99 9.00
CA GLU A 53 3.20 -9.45 9.07
C GLU A 53 3.56 -10.14 7.74
N VAL A 54 3.26 -9.51 6.60
CA VAL A 54 3.68 -10.04 5.29
C VAL A 54 5.21 -10.03 5.15
N ALA A 55 5.88 -8.97 5.60
CA ALA A 55 7.34 -8.87 5.54
C ALA A 55 8.03 -9.98 6.33
N LEU A 56 7.49 -10.34 7.50
CA LEU A 56 7.99 -11.47 8.29
C LEU A 56 7.88 -12.79 7.51
N GLY A 57 6.70 -13.08 6.95
CA GLY A 57 6.47 -14.28 6.15
C GLY A 57 7.33 -14.33 4.88
N SER A 58 7.53 -13.18 4.23
CA SER A 58 8.41 -13.01 3.07
C SER A 58 9.85 -13.40 3.43
N ALA A 59 10.39 -12.81 4.50
CA ALA A 59 11.77 -13.07 4.93
C ALA A 59 11.98 -14.54 5.33
N GLU A 60 11.00 -15.18 5.97
CA GLU A 60 11.04 -16.62 6.27
C GLU A 60 11.04 -17.48 5.01
N PHE A 61 10.19 -17.14 4.04
CA PHE A 61 10.11 -17.84 2.77
C PHE A 61 11.43 -17.76 1.97
N PHE A 62 12.05 -16.58 1.92
CA PHE A 62 13.34 -16.42 1.24
C PHE A 62 14.50 -17.11 1.95
N ARG A 63 14.43 -17.30 3.28
CA ARG A 63 15.46 -18.04 4.03
C ARG A 63 15.40 -19.56 3.84
N GLY A 64 14.26 -20.11 3.44
CA GLY A 64 14.12 -21.56 3.26
C GLY A 64 13.14 -21.92 2.16
N ALA A 65 13.65 -22.45 1.05
CA ALA A 65 12.83 -23.01 -0.01
C ALA A 65 12.19 -24.33 0.42
N GLY A 66 10.93 -24.57 0.02
CA GLY A 66 10.25 -25.83 0.25
C GLY A 66 8.76 -25.68 0.48
N ARG A 67 8.03 -26.78 0.29
CA ARG A 67 6.55 -26.83 0.36
C ARG A 67 6.01 -26.28 1.68
N GLY A 68 6.58 -26.68 2.82
CA GLY A 68 6.10 -26.21 4.14
C GLY A 68 6.26 -24.70 4.34
N ASN A 69 7.34 -24.11 3.84
CA ASN A 69 7.53 -22.65 3.92
C ASN A 69 6.65 -21.92 2.91
N ALA A 70 6.39 -22.51 1.74
CA ALA A 70 5.44 -21.97 0.77
C ALA A 70 3.99 -21.98 1.29
N GLU A 71 3.58 -23.02 2.02
CA GLU A 71 2.26 -23.10 2.66
C GLU A 71 2.11 -22.05 3.78
N LYS A 72 3.16 -21.83 4.59
CA LYS A 72 3.19 -20.72 5.55
C LYS A 72 3.10 -19.36 4.86
N TRP A 73 3.84 -19.17 3.76
CA TRP A 73 3.80 -17.94 2.99
C TRP A 73 2.41 -17.67 2.40
N LEU A 74 1.75 -18.69 1.86
CA LEU A 74 0.36 -18.60 1.41
C LEU A 74 -0.58 -18.13 2.53
N LYS A 75 -0.40 -18.63 3.76
CA LYS A 75 -1.19 -18.19 4.92
C LYS A 75 -1.01 -16.69 5.21
N HIS A 76 0.22 -16.18 5.16
CA HIS A 76 0.48 -14.73 5.30
C HIS A 76 -0.22 -13.91 4.20
N LEU A 77 -0.21 -14.41 2.96
CA LEU A 77 -0.89 -13.76 1.83
C LEU A 77 -2.42 -13.81 1.97
N ASP A 78 -2.99 -14.90 2.48
CA ASP A 78 -4.43 -15.02 2.75
C ASP A 78 -4.85 -14.07 3.87
N GLU A 79 -4.06 -13.99 4.95
CA GLU A 79 -4.28 -13.04 6.03
C GLU A 79 -4.20 -11.58 5.53
N TRP A 80 -3.23 -11.26 4.68
CA TRP A 80 -3.14 -9.96 4.01
C TRP A 80 -4.37 -9.64 3.14
N ALA A 81 -4.89 -10.62 2.42
CA ALA A 81 -6.09 -10.43 1.62
C ALA A 81 -7.32 -10.07 2.48
N VAL A 82 -7.42 -10.63 3.70
CA VAL A 82 -8.46 -10.25 4.67
C VAL A 82 -8.31 -8.79 5.11
N VAL A 83 -7.08 -8.29 5.30
CA VAL A 83 -6.82 -6.87 5.59
C VAL A 83 -7.31 -5.97 4.46
N CYS A 84 -6.99 -6.34 3.22
CA CYS A 84 -7.42 -5.61 2.02
C CYS A 84 -8.95 -5.54 1.92
N ASP A 85 -9.64 -6.68 2.15
CA ASP A 85 -11.09 -6.74 2.15
C ASP A 85 -11.71 -5.91 3.29
N GLY A 86 -11.07 -5.91 4.47
CA GLY A 86 -11.45 -5.07 5.61
C GLY A 86 -11.36 -3.57 5.30
N VAL A 87 -10.31 -3.14 4.59
CA VAL A 87 -10.18 -1.76 4.11
C VAL A 87 -11.32 -1.41 3.17
N LEU A 88 -11.63 -2.27 2.19
CA LEU A 88 -12.72 -2.04 1.23
C LEU A 88 -14.10 -1.99 1.89
N ALA A 89 -14.38 -2.87 2.85
CA ALA A 89 -15.66 -2.93 3.55
C ALA A 89 -15.85 -1.78 4.56
N GLY A 90 -14.75 -1.28 5.14
CA GLY A 90 -14.77 -0.23 6.16
C GLY A 90 -14.38 1.15 5.61
N PRO A 91 -13.18 1.66 5.94
CA PRO A 91 -12.80 3.04 5.62
C PRO A 91 -12.71 3.33 4.11
N GLY A 92 -12.42 2.33 3.28
CA GLY A 92 -12.34 2.43 1.81
C GLY A 92 -13.68 2.78 1.15
N LYS A 93 -14.80 2.32 1.70
CA LYS A 93 -16.14 2.67 1.19
C LYS A 93 -16.39 4.18 1.24
N LYS A 94 -15.89 4.88 2.26
CA LYS A 94 -16.02 6.34 2.40
C LYS A 94 -15.08 7.11 1.47
N LEU A 95 -14.11 6.45 0.87
CA LEU A 95 -13.11 7.08 0.01
C LEU A 95 -13.50 7.04 -1.48
N GLY A 96 -14.69 6.54 -1.81
CA GLY A 96 -15.16 6.39 -3.20
C GLY A 96 -14.29 5.40 -3.98
N VAL A 97 -13.68 4.47 -3.27
CA VAL A 97 -12.73 3.51 -3.82
C VAL A 97 -13.50 2.26 -4.23
N GLY A 98 -13.46 1.92 -5.52
CA GLY A 98 -14.17 0.77 -6.06
C GLY A 98 -15.48 1.08 -6.78
N GLU A 99 -15.82 2.34 -7.04
CA GLU A 99 -16.88 2.71 -7.98
C GLU A 99 -16.47 2.33 -9.42
N GLY A 100 -16.61 1.04 -9.76
CA GLY A 100 -16.25 0.51 -11.09
C GLY A 100 -15.84 -0.96 -11.10
N PHE A 101 -15.63 -1.59 -9.95
CA PHE A 101 -15.42 -3.03 -9.84
C PHE A 101 -16.53 -3.64 -9.01
N VAL A 102 -17.09 -4.76 -9.48
CA VAL A 102 -18.12 -5.53 -8.76
C VAL A 102 -17.55 -5.89 -7.40
N ALA A 103 -17.92 -5.11 -6.38
CA ALA A 103 -17.71 -5.48 -5.00
C ALA A 103 -18.45 -6.80 -4.81
N ARG A 104 -17.74 -7.93 -4.81
CA ARG A 104 -18.34 -9.19 -4.37
C ARG A 104 -18.80 -8.94 -2.94
N LYS A 105 -20.11 -8.98 -2.76
CA LYS A 105 -20.77 -8.76 -1.48
C LYS A 105 -20.29 -9.83 -0.50
N SER A 106 -19.28 -9.51 0.28
CA SER A 106 -18.83 -10.31 1.42
C SER A 106 -19.89 -10.15 2.52
N ASN A 107 -20.89 -11.04 2.51
CA ASN A 107 -21.75 -11.29 3.67
C ASN A 107 -20.96 -12.18 4.63
N GLY A 108 -20.08 -11.58 5.42
CA GLY A 108 -19.34 -12.29 6.45
C GLY A 108 -18.93 -11.31 7.52
N VAL A 109 -19.27 -11.61 8.78
CA VAL A 109 -18.62 -11.01 9.94
C VAL A 109 -17.13 -11.11 9.69
N THR A 110 -16.45 -9.98 9.48
CA THR A 110 -15.01 -9.99 9.24
C THR A 110 -14.37 -10.44 10.56
N SER A 111 -14.05 -11.73 10.65
CA SER A 111 -13.26 -12.28 11.75
C SER A 111 -11.83 -11.85 11.50
N TRP A 112 -11.45 -10.70 12.07
CA TRP A 112 -10.08 -10.23 12.05
C TRP A 112 -9.34 -11.13 13.02
N GLY A 113 -8.43 -11.98 12.52
CA GLY A 113 -7.63 -12.84 13.38
C GLY A 113 -6.95 -12.04 14.50
N GLY A 114 -6.63 -12.68 15.64
CA GLY A 114 -6.25 -11.99 16.89
C GLY A 114 -5.09 -10.98 16.79
N LYS A 115 -4.21 -11.10 15.78
CA LYS A 115 -3.14 -10.13 15.51
C LYS A 115 -3.66 -8.82 14.87
N PHE A 116 -4.57 -8.94 13.91
CA PHE A 116 -5.23 -7.80 13.27
C PHE A 116 -6.25 -7.13 14.17
N SER A 117 -6.84 -7.89 15.11
CA SER A 117 -7.69 -7.34 16.16
C SER A 117 -6.92 -6.32 17.02
N LYS A 118 -5.64 -6.55 17.35
CA LYS A 118 -4.81 -5.56 18.08
C LYS A 118 -4.51 -4.30 17.25
N ALA A 119 -4.32 -4.43 15.95
CA ALA A 119 -4.18 -3.29 15.05
C ALA A 119 -5.49 -2.50 14.92
N LEU A 120 -6.64 -3.20 14.87
CA LEU A 120 -7.98 -2.59 14.93
C LEU A 120 -8.22 -1.86 16.26
N ASP A 121 -7.78 -2.43 17.38
CA ASP A 121 -7.97 -1.83 18.72
C ASP A 121 -7.11 -0.57 18.89
N ARG A 122 -5.93 -0.54 18.26
CA ARG A 122 -5.15 0.71 18.10
C ARG A 122 -5.88 1.71 17.18
N MET A 123 -6.51 1.23 16.09
CA MET A 123 -7.27 2.04 15.13
C MET A 123 -8.51 2.73 15.75
N THR A 124 -9.18 2.14 16.75
CA THR A 124 -10.29 2.81 17.48
C THR A 124 -9.79 3.90 18.43
N THR A 125 -8.51 3.83 18.81
CA THR A 125 -7.86 4.72 19.78
C THR A 125 -7.04 5.83 19.10
N ALA A 126 -6.59 5.62 17.85
CA ALA A 126 -5.76 6.56 17.09
C ALA A 126 -6.52 7.85 16.73
N LYS A 127 -6.37 8.89 17.57
CA LYS A 127 -6.53 10.29 17.20
C LYS A 127 -5.15 10.78 16.72
N GLY A 128 -4.99 11.18 15.46
CA GLY A 128 -3.69 11.73 15.03
C GLY A 128 -3.37 11.85 13.54
N PHE A 129 -4.32 11.60 12.64
CA PHE A 129 -4.11 11.82 11.19
C PHE A 129 -4.63 13.19 10.71
N ASP A 130 -4.80 14.16 11.59
CA ASP A 130 -5.22 15.53 11.26
C ASP A 130 -4.12 16.34 10.56
N SER A 131 -2.86 15.89 10.67
CA SER A 131 -1.72 16.51 10.01
C SER A 131 -1.32 15.81 8.70
N PRO A 132 -1.21 16.54 7.57
CA PRO A 132 -0.65 16.03 6.32
C PRO A 132 0.74 15.40 6.46
N ILE A 133 1.55 15.85 7.43
CA ILE A 133 2.89 15.32 7.69
C ILE A 133 2.81 13.89 8.22
N VAL A 134 1.90 13.63 9.16
CA VAL A 134 1.71 12.28 9.72
C VAL A 134 1.15 11.34 8.65
N TYR A 135 0.19 11.83 7.85
CA TYR A 135 -0.35 11.08 6.72
C TYR A 135 0.73 10.71 5.69
N THR A 136 1.54 11.68 5.26
CA THR A 136 2.60 11.45 4.26
C THR A 136 3.72 10.54 4.77
N ALA A 137 4.08 10.64 6.05
CA ALA A 137 5.01 9.71 6.68
C ALA A 137 4.47 8.27 6.69
N GLY A 138 3.20 8.08 7.08
CA GLY A 138 2.54 6.78 7.04
C GLY A 138 2.44 6.22 5.61
N LEU A 139 2.13 7.07 4.64
CA LEU A 139 2.07 6.70 3.23
C LEU A 139 3.45 6.31 2.69
N SER A 140 4.50 7.04 3.07
CA SER A 140 5.88 6.69 2.72
C SER A 140 6.23 5.29 3.22
N LYS A 141 5.94 4.99 4.50
CA LYS A 141 6.15 3.65 5.06
C LYS A 141 5.39 2.58 4.28
N LEU A 142 4.12 2.84 3.95
CA LEU A 142 3.27 1.91 3.21
C LEU A 142 3.85 1.59 1.83
N LEU A 143 4.24 2.63 1.07
CA LEU A 143 4.82 2.49 -0.25
C LEU A 143 6.22 1.86 -0.24
N HIS A 144 6.96 2.00 0.87
CA HIS A 144 8.23 1.31 1.06
C HIS A 144 8.00 -0.19 1.29
N GLN A 145 7.17 -0.55 2.27
CA GLN A 145 6.90 -1.96 2.60
C GLN A 145 6.29 -2.72 1.42
N ALA A 146 5.40 -2.10 0.66
CA ALA A 146 4.76 -2.75 -0.50
C ALA A 146 5.76 -3.17 -1.60
N GLN A 147 7.00 -2.67 -1.61
CA GLN A 147 8.02 -3.06 -2.58
C GLN A 147 8.45 -4.52 -2.44
N MET A 148 8.22 -5.17 -1.30
CA MET A 148 8.50 -6.61 -1.15
C MET A 148 7.72 -7.46 -2.18
N PHE A 149 6.53 -7.02 -2.58
CA PHE A 149 5.75 -7.74 -3.60
C PHE A 149 6.47 -7.73 -4.95
N ASP A 150 7.15 -6.63 -5.30
CA ASP A 150 7.94 -6.53 -6.53
C ASP A 150 9.12 -7.52 -6.51
N GLU A 151 9.73 -7.75 -5.33
CA GLU A 151 10.80 -8.74 -5.15
C GLU A 151 10.28 -10.16 -5.38
N HIS A 152 9.10 -10.50 -4.84
CA HIS A 152 8.46 -11.79 -5.07
C HIS A 152 8.07 -12.00 -6.54
N VAL A 153 7.50 -11.00 -7.21
CA VAL A 153 7.15 -11.07 -8.63
C VAL A 153 8.39 -11.25 -9.50
N LYS A 154 9.49 -10.55 -9.21
CA LYS A 154 10.78 -10.76 -9.86
C LYS A 154 11.30 -12.18 -9.62
N ALA A 155 11.24 -12.67 -8.39
CA ALA A 155 11.71 -14.01 -8.05
C ALA A 155 10.88 -15.12 -8.70
N LEU A 156 9.58 -14.91 -8.89
CA LEU A 156 8.68 -15.80 -9.65
C LEU A 156 8.99 -15.80 -11.15
N SER A 157 9.43 -14.67 -11.70
CA SER A 157 9.70 -14.50 -13.14
C SER A 157 11.14 -14.86 -13.52
N ASN A 158 12.03 -14.95 -12.53
CA ASN A 158 13.44 -15.20 -12.74
C ASN A 158 13.69 -16.67 -13.11
N SER A 159 14.15 -16.89 -14.34
CA SER A 159 14.60 -18.19 -14.86
C SER A 159 16.13 -18.34 -14.86
N PHE A 160 16.87 -17.26 -14.61
CA PHE A 160 18.33 -17.22 -14.75
C PHE A 160 19.06 -17.70 -13.50
N THR A 161 18.50 -17.42 -12.32
CA THR A 161 19.05 -17.90 -11.04
C THR A 161 17.98 -18.62 -10.24
N PRO A 162 18.34 -19.74 -9.56
CA PRO A 162 17.40 -20.44 -8.69
C PRO A 162 16.86 -19.50 -7.62
N THR A 163 15.54 -19.49 -7.46
CA THR A 163 14.84 -18.74 -6.42
C THR A 163 14.07 -19.71 -5.53
N PRO A 164 13.58 -19.31 -4.35
CA PRO A 164 12.73 -20.20 -3.54
C PRO A 164 11.48 -20.73 -4.26
N TYR A 165 11.11 -20.11 -5.39
CA TYR A 165 10.02 -20.53 -6.26
C TYR A 165 10.38 -21.62 -7.26
N SER A 166 11.66 -21.79 -7.61
CA SER A 166 12.08 -22.71 -8.68
C SER A 166 11.88 -24.18 -8.30
N THR A 167 11.81 -24.49 -7.00
CA THR A 167 11.64 -25.85 -6.47
C THR A 167 10.20 -26.15 -6.05
N LEU A 168 9.28 -25.21 -6.22
CA LEU A 168 7.89 -25.39 -5.76
C LEU A 168 7.04 -26.16 -6.78
N PRO A 169 6.08 -26.96 -6.31
CA PRO A 169 5.02 -27.51 -7.15
C PRO A 169 4.26 -26.43 -7.94
N PRO A 170 3.89 -26.68 -9.21
CA PRO A 170 3.21 -25.69 -10.05
C PRO A 170 1.92 -25.13 -9.47
N ASP A 171 1.16 -25.94 -8.75
CA ASP A 171 -0.10 -25.57 -8.09
C ASP A 171 0.12 -24.56 -6.96
N ILE A 172 1.12 -24.78 -6.10
CA ILE A 172 1.47 -23.86 -5.01
C ILE A 172 2.02 -22.56 -5.59
N ARG A 173 2.89 -22.65 -6.59
CA ARG A 173 3.45 -21.47 -7.28
C ARG A 173 2.34 -20.61 -7.88
N HIS A 174 1.38 -21.23 -8.57
CA HIS A 174 0.24 -20.54 -9.16
C HIS A 174 -0.65 -19.88 -8.10
N GLN A 175 -0.89 -20.55 -6.97
CA GLN A 175 -1.67 -19.97 -5.87
C GLN A 175 -1.01 -18.70 -5.29
N ILE A 176 0.32 -18.70 -5.13
CA ILE A 176 1.08 -17.54 -4.66
C ILE A 176 0.99 -16.41 -5.68
N GLU A 177 1.19 -16.70 -6.96
CA GLU A 177 1.09 -15.73 -8.04
C GLU A 177 -0.27 -15.04 -8.06
N LEU A 178 -1.36 -15.79 -7.92
CA LEU A 178 -2.72 -15.24 -7.87
C LEU A 178 -2.90 -14.22 -6.72
N ARG A 179 -2.33 -14.50 -5.55
CA ARG A 179 -2.43 -13.64 -4.36
C ARG A 179 -1.56 -12.39 -4.47
N LEU A 180 -0.37 -12.51 -5.06
CA LEU A 180 0.48 -11.37 -5.39
C LEU A 180 -0.20 -10.47 -6.42
N LYS A 181 -0.83 -11.05 -7.46
CA LYS A 181 -1.60 -10.31 -8.45
C LYS A 181 -2.77 -9.55 -7.82
N ARG A 182 -3.55 -10.23 -6.96
CA ARG A 182 -4.64 -9.59 -6.20
C ARG A 182 -4.14 -8.42 -5.34
N SER A 183 -2.96 -8.57 -4.73
CA SER A 183 -2.35 -7.50 -3.93
C SER A 183 -1.95 -6.31 -4.81
N ALA A 184 -1.35 -6.55 -5.98
CA ALA A 184 -1.02 -5.50 -6.93
C ALA A 184 -2.28 -4.77 -7.45
N GLU A 185 -3.33 -5.51 -7.78
CA GLU A 185 -4.63 -4.96 -8.19
C GLU A 185 -5.26 -4.10 -7.08
N PHE A 186 -5.17 -4.54 -5.82
CA PHE A 186 -5.62 -3.76 -4.68
C PHE A 186 -4.86 -2.43 -4.57
N PHE A 187 -3.52 -2.44 -4.61
CA PHE A 187 -2.75 -1.18 -4.57
C PHE A 187 -3.11 -0.24 -5.72
N ALA A 188 -3.23 -0.78 -6.94
CA ALA A 188 -3.54 0.00 -8.13
C ALA A 188 -4.94 0.63 -8.06
N SER A 189 -5.95 -0.15 -7.69
CA SER A 189 -7.35 0.28 -7.71
C SER A 189 -7.80 1.03 -6.44
N VAL A 190 -7.15 0.76 -5.31
CA VAL A 190 -7.55 1.28 -4.01
C VAL A 190 -6.62 2.39 -3.54
N VAL A 191 -5.39 2.01 -3.22
CA VAL A 191 -4.44 2.92 -2.57
C VAL A 191 -4.02 4.02 -3.53
N LEU A 192 -3.55 3.67 -4.73
CA LEU A 192 -3.06 4.65 -5.68
C LEU A 192 -4.16 5.59 -6.19
N THR A 193 -5.42 5.15 -6.23
CA THR A 193 -6.56 5.99 -6.62
C THR A 193 -6.70 7.22 -5.74
N TRP A 194 -6.69 7.07 -4.40
CA TRP A 194 -6.77 8.24 -3.52
C TRP A 194 -5.44 9.00 -3.46
N VAL A 195 -4.30 8.32 -3.56
CA VAL A 195 -3.00 8.99 -3.45
C VAL A 195 -2.75 9.92 -4.64
N ILE A 196 -3.12 9.51 -5.86
CA ILE A 196 -2.99 10.34 -7.05
C ILE A 196 -3.98 11.53 -7.03
N ARG A 197 -5.18 11.34 -6.45
CA ARG A 197 -6.13 12.44 -6.20
C ARG A 197 -5.53 13.47 -5.23
N ASP A 198 -4.95 13.01 -4.12
CA ASP A 198 -4.32 13.90 -3.15
C ASP A 198 -3.10 14.61 -3.71
N LEU A 199 -2.27 13.89 -4.47
CA LEU A 199 -1.13 14.47 -5.18
C LEU A 199 -1.57 15.57 -6.15
N SER A 200 -2.66 15.36 -6.89
CA SER A 200 -3.21 16.38 -7.79
C SER A 200 -3.61 17.65 -7.03
N LEU A 201 -4.25 17.52 -5.86
CA LEU A 201 -4.63 18.65 -5.01
C LEU A 201 -3.41 19.38 -4.43
N LEU A 202 -2.40 18.62 -4.01
CA LEU A 202 -1.15 19.16 -3.49
C LEU A 202 -0.38 19.92 -4.58
N LEU A 203 -0.30 19.36 -5.79
CA LEU A 203 0.33 20.00 -6.94
C LEU A 203 -0.38 21.29 -7.35
N ASP A 204 -1.72 21.28 -7.44
CA ASP A 204 -2.49 22.50 -7.71
C ASP A 204 -2.20 23.58 -6.68
N LYS A 205 -2.11 23.21 -5.40
CA LYS A 205 -1.78 24.18 -4.36
C LYS A 205 -0.33 24.66 -4.41
N TYR A 206 0.61 23.79 -4.81
CA TYR A 206 2.02 24.14 -5.01
C TYR A 206 2.16 25.21 -6.08
N VAL A 207 1.56 24.98 -7.26
CA VAL A 207 1.64 25.88 -8.41
C VAL A 207 1.06 27.25 -8.08
N LYS A 208 -0.12 27.30 -7.46
CA LYS A 208 -0.76 28.57 -7.02
C LYS A 208 0.05 29.35 -5.97
N LYS A 209 0.93 28.70 -5.21
CA LYS A 209 1.86 29.39 -4.32
C LYS A 209 3.08 29.92 -5.09
N GLY A 210 3.62 29.11 -6.01
CA GLY A 210 4.73 29.52 -6.88
C GLY A 210 4.41 30.75 -7.74
N GLU A 211 3.18 30.87 -8.26
CA GLU A 211 2.73 32.06 -8.98
C GLU A 211 2.82 33.33 -8.13
N LYS A 212 2.56 33.24 -6.82
CA LYS A 212 2.68 34.39 -5.91
C LYS A 212 4.14 34.77 -5.69
N TRP A 213 5.03 33.79 -5.53
CA TRP A 213 6.46 34.04 -5.36
C TRP A 213 7.13 34.63 -6.60
N LEU A 214 6.60 34.36 -7.80
CA LEU A 214 7.10 34.93 -9.05
C LEU A 214 6.54 36.34 -9.32
N ALA A 215 5.45 36.72 -8.65
CA ALA A 215 4.82 38.04 -8.78
C ALA A 215 5.36 39.07 -7.77
N GLU A 216 6.16 38.62 -6.79
CA GLU A 216 6.91 39.44 -5.82
C GLU A 216 8.34 39.67 -6.33
#